data_AF-A0A170W4L0-F1
#
_entry.id   AF-A0A170W4L0-F1
#
_cell.length_a   1.000
_cell.length_b   1.000
_cell.length_c   1.000
_cell.angle_alpha   90.00
_cell.angle_beta   90.00
_cell.angle_gamma   90.00
#
_symmetry.space_group_name_H-M   'P 1'
#
loop_
_entity.id
_entity.type
_entity.pdbx_description
1 polymer ?
#
loop_
_entity_poly.entity_id
_entity_poly.type
_entity_poly.pdbx_seq_one_letter_code
_entity_poly.pdbx_strand_id
1 'polypeptide(L)'
;ESTPVEYTKNFLVSVHDYTGLPWWGTIICTTVALRGTITLPLAIYQAYIISKVENLALIDMPEVAREVKKEVANLALKNKWDDRRTQIVYKRMLKGKWDSLVVRDNCHPLKGTITLWFQLPMWVFLTAALRNIAYLTPYDDAAAQVQYLQMCVGGFLWIPNLTLPD
;
A
#
# COMPACT_ATOMS: atom_id res chain seq x y z
N GLU A 1 -16.56 8.22 18.69
CA GLU A 1 -15.53 8.23 17.63
C GLU A 1 -14.97 6.83 17.43
N SER A 2 -14.27 6.58 16.32
CA SER A 2 -13.50 5.34 16.16
C SER A 2 -12.21 5.42 16.98
N THR A 3 -11.97 4.43 17.84
CA THR A 3 -10.75 4.35 18.67
C THR A 3 -9.42 4.58 17.93
N PRO A 4 -9.18 4.07 16.69
CA PRO A 4 -7.92 4.35 15.99
C PRO A 4 -7.74 5.81 15.58
N VAL A 5 -8.83 6.53 15.31
CA VAL A 5 -8.77 7.95 14.92
C VAL A 5 -8.41 8.79 16.14
N GLU A 6 -8.96 8.47 17.30
CA GLU A 6 -8.64 9.15 18.56
C GLU A 6 -7.16 8.97 18.94
N TYR A 7 -6.61 7.75 18.83
CA TYR A 7 -5.19 7.51 19.04
C TYR A 7 -4.32 8.30 18.06
N THR A 8 -4.71 8.33 16.78
CA THR A 8 -3.96 9.07 15.74
C THR A 8 -3.98 10.57 16.01
N LYS A 9 -5.13 11.12 16.46
CA LYS A 9 -5.27 12.52 16.86
C LYS A 9 -4.34 12.84 18.05
N ASN A 10 -4.42 12.04 19.11
CA ASN A 10 -3.61 12.25 20.31
C ASN A 10 -2.10 12.13 20.01
N PHE A 11 -1.72 11.21 19.13
CA PHE A 11 -0.35 11.10 18.63
C PHE A 11 0.09 12.38 17.92
N LEU A 12 -0.72 12.90 17.00
CA LEU A 12 -0.38 14.12 16.25
C LEU A 12 -0.23 15.34 17.17
N VAL A 13 -1.14 15.49 18.13
CA VAL A 13 -1.07 16.53 19.18
C VAL A 13 0.20 16.38 20.01
N SER A 14 0.53 15.16 20.43
CA SER A 14 1.75 14.92 21.23
C SER A 14 3.02 15.29 20.46
N VAL A 15 3.06 15.00 19.14
CA VAL A 15 4.17 15.41 18.28
C VAL A 15 4.22 16.94 18.14
N HIS A 16 3.07 17.60 17.98
CA HIS A 16 2.99 19.06 17.95
C HIS A 16 3.55 19.68 19.24
N ASP A 17 3.06 19.25 20.39
CA ASP A 17 3.43 19.77 21.71
C ASP A 17 4.91 19.51 22.04
N TYR A 18 5.44 18.36 21.63
CA TYR A 18 6.85 18.01 21.86
C TYR A 18 7.80 18.77 20.92
N THR A 19 7.42 18.95 19.65
CA THR A 19 8.29 19.61 18.66
C THR A 19 8.20 21.13 18.71
N GLY A 20 7.09 21.69 19.19
CA GLY A 20 6.81 23.13 19.19
C GLY A 20 6.69 23.73 17.77
N LEU A 21 6.58 22.88 16.74
CA LEU A 21 6.46 23.30 15.35
C LEU A 21 5.06 23.87 15.08
N PRO A 22 4.90 24.81 14.12
CA PRO A 22 3.57 25.17 13.63
C PRO A 22 2.87 23.94 13.03
N TRP A 23 1.53 23.94 13.01
CA TRP A 23 0.72 22.79 12.57
C TRP A 23 1.11 22.25 11.19
N TRP A 24 1.37 23.10 10.21
CA TRP A 24 1.82 22.65 8.88
C TRP A 24 3.15 21.86 8.97
N GLY A 25 4.07 22.31 9.82
CA GLY A 25 5.38 21.68 10.03
C GLY A 25 5.22 20.34 10.73
N THR A 26 4.39 20.29 11.78
CA THR A 26 4.04 19.03 12.46
C THR A 26 3.43 18.02 11.48
N ILE A 27 2.50 18.43 10.62
CA ILE A 27 1.86 17.54 9.63
C ILE A 27 2.88 16.99 8.63
N ILE A 28 3.74 17.85 8.07
CA ILE A 28 4.78 17.43 7.12
C ILE A 28 5.78 16.50 7.79
N CYS A 29 6.34 16.88 8.94
CA CYS A 29 7.34 16.08 9.65
C CYS A 29 6.77 14.71 10.04
N THR A 30 5.55 14.67 10.58
CA THR A 30 4.89 13.41 10.96
C THR A 30 4.66 12.53 9.73
N THR A 31 4.21 13.11 8.62
CA THR A 31 3.99 12.36 7.37
C THR A 31 5.29 11.78 6.81
N VAL A 32 6.37 12.58 6.80
CA VAL A 32 7.70 12.13 6.34
C VAL A 32 8.23 11.03 7.24
N ALA A 33 8.11 11.16 8.56
CA ALA A 33 8.55 10.15 9.51
C ALA A 33 7.79 8.83 9.35
N LEU A 34 6.45 8.88 9.26
CA LEU A 34 5.61 7.70 9.04
C LEU A 34 5.94 7.02 7.71
N ARG A 35 6.10 7.80 6.63
CA ARG A 35 6.48 7.24 5.32
C ARG A 35 7.89 6.67 5.32
N GLY A 36 8.84 7.32 5.98
CA GLY A 36 10.23 6.86 6.06
C GLY A 36 10.41 5.59 6.89
N THR A 37 9.66 5.45 7.98
CA THR A 37 9.79 4.32 8.90
C THR A 37 8.94 3.11 8.51
N ILE A 38 7.76 3.34 7.92
CA ILE A 38 6.81 2.29 7.57
C ILE A 38 6.80 2.09 6.06
N THR A 39 6.37 3.10 5.30
CA THR A 39 6.12 2.94 3.86
C THR A 39 7.40 2.62 3.07
N LEU A 40 8.55 3.20 3.41
CA LEU A 40 9.81 3.02 2.69
C LEU A 40 10.34 1.58 2.76
N PRO A 41 10.53 0.94 3.94
CA PRO A 41 10.99 -0.46 3.99
C PRO A 41 9.98 -1.41 3.32
N LEU A 42 8.67 -1.14 3.46
CA LEU A 42 7.61 -1.88 2.77
C LEU A 42 7.72 -1.73 1.24
N ALA A 43 7.98 -0.52 0.73
CA ALA A 43 8.15 -0.26 -0.69
C ALA A 43 9.40 -0.95 -1.27
N ILE A 44 10.52 -0.95 -0.52
CA ILE A 44 11.73 -1.70 -0.90
C ILE A 44 11.43 -3.19 -0.98
N TYR A 45 10.72 -3.74 0.01
CA TYR A 45 10.31 -5.15 -0.01
C TYR A 45 9.37 -5.48 -1.18
N GLN A 46 8.41 -4.59 -1.46
CA GLN A 46 7.54 -4.72 -2.63
C GLN A 46 8.33 -4.75 -3.94
N ALA A 47 9.27 -3.82 -4.13
CA ALA A 47 10.11 -3.76 -5.31
C ALA A 47 10.92 -5.06 -5.47
N TYR A 48 11.49 -5.57 -4.37
CA TYR A 48 12.24 -6.83 -4.36
C TYR A 48 11.38 -8.03 -4.83
N ILE A 49 10.15 -8.17 -4.33
CA ILE A 49 9.25 -9.26 -4.74
C ILE A 49 8.86 -9.13 -6.21
N ILE A 50 8.55 -7.91 -6.67
CA ILE A 50 8.20 -7.67 -8.08
C ILE A 50 9.36 -8.05 -8.99
N SER A 51 10.58 -7.61 -8.69
CA SER A 51 11.77 -7.97 -9.46
C SER A 51 12.01 -9.48 -9.48
N LYS A 52 11.74 -10.19 -8.38
CA LYS A 52 11.85 -11.65 -8.35
C LYS A 52 10.84 -12.33 -9.29
N VAL A 53 9.60 -11.84 -9.30
CA VAL A 53 8.54 -12.35 -10.20
C VAL A 53 8.86 -12.04 -11.66
N GLU A 54 9.37 -10.84 -11.95
CA GLU A 54 9.79 -10.45 -13.30
C GLU A 54 10.93 -11.31 -13.82
N ASN A 55 11.94 -11.57 -12.98
CA ASN A 55 13.05 -12.46 -13.35
C ASN A 55 12.56 -13.87 -13.67
N LEU A 56 11.64 -14.43 -12.87
CA LEU A 56 11.03 -15.73 -13.16
C LEU A 56 10.23 -15.71 -14.48
N ALA A 57 9.50 -14.64 -14.75
CA ALA A 57 8.72 -14.49 -15.98
C ALA A 57 9.58 -14.35 -17.24
N LEU A 58 10.70 -13.63 -17.14
CA LEU A 58 11.54 -13.31 -18.29
C LEU A 58 12.59 -14.39 -18.58
N ILE A 59 13.12 -15.05 -17.55
CA ILE A 59 14.26 -15.97 -17.68
C ILE A 59 13.79 -17.43 -17.69
N ASP A 60 13.04 -17.84 -16.67
CA ASP A 60 12.69 -19.27 -16.48
C ASP A 60 11.46 -19.69 -17.32
N MET A 61 10.47 -18.81 -17.43
CA MET A 61 9.19 -19.13 -18.07
C MET A 61 9.26 -19.46 -19.56
N PRO A 62 10.13 -18.85 -20.40
CA PRO A 62 10.22 -19.19 -21.83
C PRO A 62 10.61 -20.64 -22.08
N GLU A 63 11.55 -21.19 -21.30
CA GLU A 63 11.98 -22.58 -21.43
C GLU A 63 10.87 -23.54 -21.00
N VAL A 64 10.29 -23.30 -19.81
CA VAL A 64 9.15 -24.07 -19.29
C VAL A 64 7.95 -24.04 -20.25
N ALA A 65 7.66 -22.88 -20.85
CA ALA A 65 6.58 -22.74 -21.82
C ALA A 65 6.82 -23.59 -23.08
N ARG A 66 8.08 -23.73 -23.53
CA ARG A 66 8.44 -24.59 -24.66
C ARG A 66 8.30 -26.07 -24.32
N GLU A 67 8.72 -26.48 -23.12
CA GLU A 67 8.56 -27.86 -22.65
C GLU A 67 7.08 -28.25 -22.53
N VAL A 68 6.29 -27.43 -21.82
CA VAL A 68 4.85 -27.65 -21.67
C VAL A 68 4.15 -27.67 -23.03
N LYS A 69 4.56 -26.82 -23.98
CA LYS A 69 4.00 -26.84 -25.34
C LYS A 69 4.29 -28.15 -26.07
N LYS A 70 5.52 -28.69 -25.95
CA LYS A 70 5.88 -30.00 -26.55
C LYS A 70 5.10 -31.15 -25.91
N GLU A 71 5.02 -31.17 -24.58
CA GLU A 71 4.27 -32.20 -23.84
C GLU A 71 2.78 -32.20 -24.22
N VAL A 72 2.17 -31.02 -24.26
CA VAL A 72 0.76 -30.86 -24.61
C VAL A 72 0.50 -31.21 -26.07
N ALA A 73 1.39 -30.87 -27.00
CA ALA A 73 1.28 -31.27 -28.40
C ALA A 73 1.30 -32.80 -28.56
N ASN A 74 2.20 -33.49 -27.85
CA ASN A 74 2.27 -34.95 -27.86
C ASN A 74 1.00 -35.59 -27.26
N LEU A 75 0.46 -35.03 -26.18
CA LEU A 75 -0.79 -35.49 -25.58
C LEU A 75 -2.01 -35.24 -26.47
N ALA A 76 -2.05 -34.10 -27.15
CA ALA A 76 -3.11 -33.77 -28.10
C ALA A 76 -3.12 -34.75 -29.28
N LEU A 77 -1.94 -35.10 -29.81
CA LEU A 77 -1.82 -36.09 -30.88
C LEU A 77 -2.26 -37.48 -30.44
N LYS A 78 -1.78 -37.96 -29.28
CA LYS A 78 -2.13 -39.31 -28.76
C LYS A 78 -3.62 -39.46 -28.47
N ASN A 79 -4.24 -38.42 -27.92
CA ASN A 79 -5.62 -38.46 -27.47
C ASN A 79 -6.61 -37.83 -28.47
N LYS A 80 -6.14 -37.42 -29.65
CA LYS A 80 -6.93 -36.75 -30.70
C LYS A 80 -7.77 -35.59 -30.15
N TRP A 81 -7.15 -34.73 -29.36
CA TRP A 81 -7.85 -33.58 -28.78
C TRP A 81 -8.15 -32.52 -29.83
N ASP A 82 -9.31 -31.88 -29.68
CA ASP A 82 -9.64 -30.65 -30.39
C ASP A 82 -8.77 -29.47 -29.91
N ASP A 83 -8.56 -28.48 -30.77
CA ASP A 83 -7.69 -27.33 -30.50
C ASP A 83 -8.11 -26.57 -29.25
N ARG A 84 -9.41 -26.42 -29.02
CA ARG A 84 -9.94 -25.76 -27.82
C ARG A 84 -9.53 -26.51 -26.55
N ARG A 85 -9.58 -27.84 -26.56
CA ARG A 85 -9.17 -28.68 -25.42
C ARG A 85 -7.67 -28.59 -25.19
N THR A 86 -6.88 -28.62 -26.26
CA THR A 86 -5.42 -28.47 -26.23
C THR A 86 -5.01 -27.14 -25.59
N GLN A 87 -5.65 -26.02 -25.95
CA GLN A 87 -5.39 -24.71 -25.37
C GLN A 87 -5.73 -24.62 -23.87
N ILE A 88 -6.85 -25.21 -23.46
CA ILE A 88 -7.26 -25.25 -22.04
C ILE A 88 -6.24 -26.03 -21.21
N VAL A 89 -5.82 -27.20 -21.70
CA VAL A 89 -4.83 -28.04 -21.00
C VAL A 89 -3.47 -27.35 -20.95
N TYR A 90 -3.03 -26.71 -22.05
CA TYR A 90 -1.80 -25.91 -22.08
C TYR A 90 -1.79 -24.83 -21.01
N LYS A 91 -2.84 -23.99 -20.97
CA LYS A 91 -2.95 -22.93 -19.95
C LYS A 91 -2.96 -23.48 -18.52
N ARG A 92 -3.62 -24.62 -18.30
CA ARG A 92 -3.68 -25.26 -16.98
C ARG A 92 -2.32 -25.82 -16.55
N MET A 93 -1.62 -26.52 -17.42
CA MET A 93 -0.28 -27.06 -17.10
C MET A 93 0.73 -25.93 -16.89
N LEU A 94 0.69 -24.91 -17.75
CA LEU A 94 1.57 -23.75 -17.64
C LEU A 94 1.34 -23.00 -16.32
N LYS A 95 0.08 -22.81 -15.92
CA LYS A 95 -0.26 -22.24 -14.61
C LYS A 95 0.25 -23.10 -13.45
N GLY A 96 0.10 -24.42 -13.53
CA GLY A 96 0.62 -25.32 -12.49
C GLY A 96 2.14 -25.24 -12.34
N LYS A 97 2.88 -25.15 -13.45
CA LYS A 97 4.34 -24.94 -13.43
C LYS A 97 4.70 -23.57 -12.86
N TRP A 98 4.00 -22.52 -13.27
CA TRP A 98 4.18 -21.18 -12.71
C TRP A 98 3.98 -21.17 -11.19
N ASP A 99 2.87 -21.74 -10.70
CA ASP A 99 2.58 -21.79 -9.26
C ASP A 99 3.67 -22.56 -8.49
N SER A 100 4.20 -23.65 -9.05
CA SER A 100 5.31 -24.39 -8.44
C SER A 100 6.61 -23.57 -8.35
N LEU A 101 6.91 -22.76 -9.36
CA LEU A 101 8.07 -21.86 -9.37
C LEU A 101 7.87 -20.73 -8.34
N VAL A 102 6.68 -20.13 -8.30
CA VAL A 102 6.34 -19.06 -7.34
C VAL A 102 6.44 -19.54 -5.90
N VAL A 103 6.03 -20.78 -5.62
CA VAL A 103 6.14 -21.38 -4.27
C VAL A 103 7.59 -21.70 -3.93
N ARG A 104 8.35 -22.30 -4.85
CA ARG A 104 9.79 -22.58 -4.67
C ARG A 104 10.56 -21.31 -4.32
N ASP A 105 10.26 -20.23 -5.02
CA ASP A 105 10.93 -18.94 -4.90
C ASP A 105 10.25 -18.00 -3.88
N ASN A 106 9.15 -18.42 -3.27
CA ASN A 106 8.41 -17.70 -2.24
C ASN A 106 7.98 -16.26 -2.62
N CYS A 107 7.74 -16.01 -3.92
CA CYS A 107 7.56 -14.69 -4.51
C CYS A 107 6.09 -14.36 -4.83
N HIS A 108 5.16 -14.75 -3.96
CA HIS A 108 3.73 -14.52 -4.22
C HIS A 108 3.42 -13.04 -4.49
N PRO A 109 2.66 -12.72 -5.57
CA PRO A 109 2.35 -11.34 -5.95
C PRO A 109 1.58 -10.59 -4.84
N LEU A 110 0.81 -11.31 -4.02
CA LEU A 110 0.13 -10.73 -2.85
C LEU A 110 1.08 -10.07 -1.86
N LYS A 111 2.30 -10.62 -1.68
CA LYS A 111 3.32 -10.00 -0.82
C LYS A 111 3.79 -8.66 -1.36
N GLY A 112 3.73 -8.45 -2.67
CA GLY A 112 4.01 -7.17 -3.30
C GLY A 112 2.88 -6.14 -3.11
N THR A 113 1.67 -6.56 -2.76
CA THR A 113 0.54 -5.64 -2.52
C THR A 113 0.43 -5.18 -1.07
N ILE A 114 1.30 -5.65 -0.18
CA ILE A 114 1.22 -5.40 1.27
C ILE A 114 1.28 -3.90 1.61
N THR A 115 2.08 -3.12 0.88
CA THR A 115 2.21 -1.67 1.07
C THR A 115 0.86 -0.95 0.94
N LEU A 116 0.02 -1.37 -0.01
CA LEU A 116 -1.30 -0.76 -0.23
C LEU A 116 -2.22 -0.97 0.97
N TRP A 117 -2.16 -2.15 1.58
CA TRP A 117 -2.97 -2.50 2.75
C TRP A 117 -2.59 -1.70 3.99
N PHE A 118 -1.35 -1.26 4.11
CA PHE A 118 -0.93 -0.37 5.20
C PHE A 118 -1.15 1.12 4.88
N GLN A 119 -0.96 1.51 3.62
CA GLN A 119 -1.06 2.89 3.19
C GLN A 119 -2.51 3.42 3.29
N LEU A 120 -3.51 2.62 2.89
CA LEU A 120 -4.90 3.07 2.88
C LEU A 120 -5.46 3.35 4.28
N PRO A 121 -5.37 2.44 5.27
CA PRO A 121 -5.85 2.71 6.62
C PRO A 121 -5.11 3.88 7.27
N MET A 122 -3.79 3.96 7.12
CA MET A 122 -2.99 5.07 7.66
C MET A 122 -3.47 6.42 7.13
N TRP A 123 -3.70 6.51 5.82
CA TRP A 123 -4.22 7.73 5.20
C TRP A 123 -5.62 8.08 5.70
N VAL A 124 -6.52 7.09 5.81
CA VAL A 124 -7.88 7.30 6.34
C VAL A 124 -7.84 7.82 7.78
N PHE A 125 -7.04 7.20 8.65
CA PHE A 125 -6.97 7.60 10.06
C PHE A 125 -6.33 8.98 10.24
N LEU A 126 -5.26 9.29 9.51
CA LEU A 126 -4.62 10.60 9.59
C LEU A 126 -5.55 11.71 9.08
N THR A 127 -6.25 11.47 7.97
CA THR A 127 -7.21 12.43 7.41
C THR A 127 -8.40 12.64 8.35
N ALA A 128 -8.95 11.57 8.92
CA ALA A 128 -10.03 11.66 9.90
C ALA A 128 -9.59 12.39 11.18
N ALA A 129 -8.37 12.15 11.67
CA ALA A 129 -7.82 12.82 12.84
C ALA A 129 -7.67 14.34 12.60
N LEU A 130 -7.10 14.74 11.46
CA LEU A 130 -6.99 16.15 11.07
C LEU A 130 -8.35 16.81 10.92
N ARG A 131 -9.31 16.11 10.30
CA ARG A 131 -10.69 16.56 10.21
C ARG A 131 -11.29 16.81 11.59
N ASN A 132 -11.05 15.90 12.54
CA ASN A 132 -11.61 16.04 13.87
C ASN A 132 -11.07 17.26 14.61
N ILE A 133 -9.79 17.62 14.41
CA ILE A 133 -9.20 18.86 14.94
C ILE A 133 -9.80 20.08 14.23
N ALA A 134 -9.94 20.04 12.90
CA ALA A 134 -10.49 21.14 12.12
C ALA A 134 -11.98 21.45 12.41
N TYR A 135 -12.77 20.45 12.80
CA TYR A 135 -14.19 20.61 13.12
C TYR A 135 -14.49 20.58 14.62
N LEU A 136 -13.46 20.58 15.49
CA LEU A 136 -13.60 20.49 16.95
C LEU A 136 -14.41 19.27 17.44
N THR A 137 -14.41 18.18 16.67
CA THR A 137 -15.14 16.96 17.04
C THR A 137 -14.25 16.00 17.86
N PRO A 138 -14.79 15.30 18.87
CA PRO A 138 -16.20 15.20 19.26
C PRO A 138 -16.57 16.04 20.51
N TYR A 139 -15.58 16.64 21.18
CA TYR A 139 -15.74 17.41 22.42
C TYR A 139 -15.06 18.77 22.27
N ASP A 140 -15.81 19.84 22.54
CA ASP A 140 -15.35 21.23 22.57
C ASP A 140 -14.65 21.55 23.90
N ASP A 141 -13.50 20.93 24.16
CA ASP A 141 -12.67 21.28 25.31
C ASP A 141 -11.79 22.51 25.01
N ALA A 142 -11.34 23.21 26.06
CA ALA A 142 -10.48 24.39 25.92
C ALA A 142 -9.18 24.05 25.15
N ALA A 143 -8.63 22.85 25.35
CA ALA A 143 -7.47 22.37 24.61
C ALA A 143 -7.76 22.21 23.10
N ALA A 144 -8.93 21.69 22.74
CA ALA A 144 -9.34 21.53 21.34
C ALA A 144 -9.51 22.89 20.64
N GLN A 145 -10.06 23.89 21.35
CA GLN A 145 -10.18 25.25 20.84
C GLN A 145 -8.82 25.90 20.57
N VAL A 146 -7.84 25.70 21.45
CA VAL A 146 -6.48 26.20 21.24
C VAL A 146 -5.87 25.58 19.97
N GLN A 147 -5.99 24.27 19.79
CA GLN A 147 -5.48 23.57 18.60
C GLN A 147 -6.14 24.07 17.31
N TYR A 148 -7.46 24.21 17.32
CA TYR A 148 -8.22 24.76 16.20
C TYR A 148 -7.75 26.17 15.82
N LEU A 149 -7.60 27.07 16.79
CA LEU A 149 -7.13 28.43 16.56
C LEU A 149 -5.71 28.45 15.97
N GLN A 150 -4.82 27.60 16.49
CA GLN A 150 -3.47 27.45 15.94
C GLN A 150 -3.48 26.92 14.50
N MET A 151 -4.40 26.04 14.12
CA MET A 151 -4.57 25.61 12.73
C MET A 151 -5.17 26.70 11.83
N CYS A 152 -6.01 27.57 12.39
CA CYS A 152 -6.62 28.68 11.66
C CYS A 152 -5.64 29.80 11.33
N VAL A 153 -4.74 30.11 12.26
CA VAL A 153 -3.75 31.20 12.13
C VAL A 153 -2.42 30.70 11.58
N GLY A 154 -2.09 29.42 11.81
CA GLY A 154 -0.84 28.78 11.42
C GLY A 154 -0.78 28.32 9.97
N GLY A 155 -1.25 29.14 9.03
CA GLY A 155 -1.23 28.87 7.60
C GLY A 155 0.17 28.59 7.02
N PHE A 156 0.21 28.08 5.79
CA PHE A 156 1.44 27.75 5.07
C PHE A 156 1.37 28.25 3.63
N LEU A 157 2.36 29.06 3.21
CA LEU A 157 2.43 29.65 1.87
C LEU A 157 1.14 30.41 1.50
N TRP A 158 0.41 29.94 0.49
CA TRP A 158 -0.85 30.53 0.02
C TRP A 158 -2.08 30.02 0.76
N ILE A 159 -1.93 29.06 1.69
CA ILE A 159 -3.02 28.50 2.50
C ILE A 159 -3.04 29.25 3.83
N PRO A 160 -3.87 30.28 4.02
CA PRO A 160 -3.88 31.07 5.25
C PRO A 160 -4.48 30.31 6.43
N ASN A 161 -5.38 29.36 6.18
CA ASN A 161 -6.09 28.60 7.19
C ASN A 161 -6.10 27.11 6.80
N LEU A 162 -5.51 26.26 7.65
CA LEU A 162 -5.39 24.81 7.40
C LEU A 162 -6.70 24.04 7.59
N THR A 163 -7.74 24.66 8.16
CA THR A 163 -9.04 24.03 8.41
C THR A 163 -10.01 24.18 7.23
N LEU A 164 -9.67 25.05 6.27
CA LEU A 164 -10.48 25.30 5.08
C LEU A 164 -9.95 24.52 3.88
N PRO A 165 -10.83 24.17 2.91
CA PRO A 165 -10.37 23.70 1.62
C PRO A 165 -9.62 24.84 0.89
N ASP A 166 -8.49 24.49 0.28
CA ASP A 166 -7.76 25.34 -0.68
C ASP A 166 -8.44 25.32 -2.06
#